data_AF-A0A522Y8D4-F1
#
_entry.id   AF-A0A522Y8D4-F1
#
_cell.length_a   1.000
_cell.length_b   1.000
_cell.length_c   1.000
_cell.angle_alpha   90.00
_cell.angle_beta   90.00
_cell.angle_gamma   90.00
#
_symmetry.space_group_name_H-M   'P 1'
#
loop_
_entity.id
_entity.type
_entity.pdbx_description
1 polymer ?
#
loop_
_entity_poly.entity_id
_entity_poly.type
_entity_poly.pdbx_seq_one_letter_code
_entity_poly.pdbx_strand_id
1 'polypeptide(L)' 'CWMLIRTQAGVGDRQFLRSMIPHHSGAILMCGKARLTDPRIRSLCAGIMEGQRAEIEQMKALLAEPR' A
#
# COMPACT_ATOMS: atom_id res chain seq x y z
N CYS A 1 33.03 -10.12 -11.23
CA CYS A 1 31.94 -10.53 -12.13
C CYS A 1 30.65 -9.78 -11.81
N TRP A 2 30.43 -8.63 -12.44
CA TRP A 2 29.26 -7.77 -12.27
C TRP A 2 28.02 -8.29 -13.04
N MET A 3 27.94 -9.60 -13.31
CA MET A 3 26.97 -10.17 -14.25
C MET A 3 25.69 -10.73 -13.59
N LEU A 4 25.49 -10.53 -12.28
CA LEU A 4 24.36 -11.09 -11.54
C LEU A 4 23.56 -10.07 -10.72
N ILE A 5 23.58 -8.78 -11.10
CA ILE A 5 22.45 -7.93 -10.74
C ILE A 5 21.32 -8.42 -11.63
N ARG A 6 20.47 -9.30 -11.11
CA ARG A 6 19.20 -9.64 -11.73
C ARG A 6 18.52 -8.32 -12.10
N THR A 7 18.45 -8.01 -13.38
CA THR A 7 17.44 -7.10 -13.89
C THR A 7 16.12 -7.68 -13.41
N GLN A 8 15.49 -7.02 -12.44
CA GLN A 8 14.11 -7.32 -12.10
C GLN A 8 13.34 -6.97 -13.36
N ALA A 9 13.06 -7.96 -14.21
CA ALA A 9 12.17 -7.79 -15.35
C ALA A 9 10.92 -7.09 -14.80
N GLY A 10 10.69 -5.87 -15.31
CA GLY A 10 9.96 -4.82 -14.63
C GLY A 10 8.61 -5.28 -14.11
N VAL A 11 8.36 -5.05 -12.82
CA VAL A 11 7.00 -5.09 -12.29
C VAL A 11 6.20 -4.07 -13.08
N GLY A 12 5.33 -4.53 -13.97
CA GLY A 12 4.48 -3.64 -14.75
C GLY A 12 3.46 -2.94 -13.86
N ASP A 13 2.98 -1.77 -14.29
CA ASP A 13 2.10 -0.90 -13.49
C ASP A 13 0.92 -1.65 -12.86
N ARG A 14 0.24 -2.52 -13.63
CA ARG A 14 -0.89 -3.31 -13.11
C ARG A 14 -0.48 -4.30 -12.01
N GLN A 15 0.71 -4.90 -12.11
CA GLN A 15 1.21 -5.80 -11.07
C GLN A 15 1.60 -5.02 -9.81
N PHE A 16 2.18 -3.84 -9.98
CA PHE A 16 2.45 -2.91 -8.87
C PHE A 16 1.16 -2.53 -8.14
N LEU A 17 0.13 -2.07 -8.86
CA LEU A 17 -1.15 -1.69 -8.25
C LEU A 17 -1.82 -2.87 -7.54
N ARG A 18 -1.82 -4.05 -8.15
CA ARG A 18 -2.39 -5.28 -7.55
C ARG A 18 -1.67 -5.74 -6.30
N SER A 19 -0.36 -5.50 -6.17
CA SER A 19 0.40 -5.85 -4.95
C SER A 19 0.29 -4.78 -3.87
N MET A 20 0.16 -3.50 -4.25
CA MET A 20 0.07 -2.40 -3.30
C MET A 20 -1.29 -2.30 -2.61
N ILE A 21 -2.40 -2.65 -3.28
CA ILE A 21 -3.73 -2.68 -2.64
C ILE A 21 -3.76 -3.56 -1.37
N PRO A 22 -3.35 -4.85 -1.40
CA PRO A 22 -3.33 -5.69 -0.20
C PRO A 22 -2.24 -5.26 0.81
N HIS A 23 -1.09 -4.76 0.34
CA HIS A 23 -0.07 -4.18 1.23
C HIS A 23 -0.67 -3.05 2.08
N HIS A 24 -1.42 -2.14 1.46
CA HIS A 24 -2.03 -1.02 2.15
C HIS A 24 -3.16 -1.46 3.09
N SER A 25 -3.98 -2.42 2.64
CA SER A 25 -5.03 -3.03 3.45
C SER A 25 -4.46 -3.68 4.72
N GLY A 26 -3.24 -4.22 4.64
CA GLY A 26 -2.50 -4.75 5.78
C GLY A 26 -2.24 -3.70 6.86
N ALA A 27 -1.74 -2.51 6.50
CA ALA A 27 -1.48 -1.46 7.46
C ALA A 27 -2.77 -0.91 8.10
N ILE A 28 -3.86 -0.80 7.32
CA ILE A 28 -5.18 -0.43 7.85
C ILE A 28 -5.66 -1.45 8.89
N LEU A 29 -5.54 -2.74 8.59
CA LEU A 29 -5.90 -3.82 9.51
C LEU A 29 -5.07 -3.79 10.80
N MET A 30 -3.75 -3.56 10.68
CA MET A 30 -2.85 -3.43 11.82
C MET A 30 -3.27 -2.25 12.71
N CYS A 31 -3.51 -1.07 12.12
CA CYS A 31 -3.97 0.10 12.86
C CYS A 31 -5.32 -0.14 13.56
N GLY A 32 -6.26 -0.83 12.89
CA GLY A 32 -7.57 -1.15 13.46
C GLY A 32 -7.55 -2.20 14.59
N LYS A 33 -6.55 -3.07 14.63
CA LYS A 33 -6.39 -4.11 15.67
C LYS A 33 -5.45 -3.71 16.80
N ALA A 34 -4.60 -2.71 16.59
CA ALA A 34 -3.61 -2.29 17.57
C ALA A 34 -4.28 -1.65 18.80
N ARG A 35 -3.87 -2.10 20.00
CA ARG A 35 -4.29 -1.50 21.27
C ARG A 35 -3.33 -0.38 21.66
N LEU A 36 -3.44 0.75 20.98
CA LEU A 36 -2.54 1.89 21.15
C LEU A 36 -2.97 2.77 22.33
N THR A 37 -2.04 3.07 23.22
CA THR A 37 -2.28 3.91 24.41
C THR A 37 -1.78 5.35 24.24
N ASP A 38 -0.70 5.55 23.48
CA ASP A 38 -0.16 6.90 23.20
C ASP A 38 -1.08 7.65 22.21
N PRO A 39 -1.63 8.83 22.58
CA PRO A 39 -2.53 9.60 21.72
C PRO A 39 -1.86 10.07 20.42
N ARG A 40 -0.53 10.31 20.41
CA ARG A 40 0.21 10.70 19.22
C ARG A 40 0.26 9.55 18.21
N ILE A 41 0.45 8.32 18.70
CA ILE A 41 0.47 7.12 17.85
C ILE A 41 -0.94 6.80 17.36
N ARG A 42 -1.99 7.02 18.17
CA ARG A 42 -3.38 6.91 17.70
C ARG A 42 -3.68 7.89 16.56
N SER A 43 -3.23 9.13 16.69
CA SER A 43 -3.37 10.14 15.62
C SER A 43 -2.61 9.74 14.36
N LEU A 44 -1.39 9.21 14.51
CA LEU A 44 -0.61 8.69 13.39
C LEU A 44 -1.36 7.54 12.69
N CYS A 45 -1.89 6.57 13.44
CA CYS A 45 -2.67 5.46 12.87
C CYS A 45 -3.95 5.93 12.16
N ALA A 46 -4.63 6.94 12.68
CA ALA A 46 -5.78 7.53 12.00
C ALA A 46 -5.37 8.13 10.64
N GLY A 47 -4.27 8.89 10.60
CA GLY A 47 -3.73 9.45 9.35
C GLY A 47 -3.28 8.38 8.35
N ILE A 48 -2.60 7.32 8.82
CA ILE A 48 -2.23 6.17 7.99
C ILE A 48 -3.48 5.53 7.38
N MET A 49 -4.51 5.28 8.19
CA MET A 49 -5.74 4.65 7.71
C MET A 49 -6.47 5.50 6.67
N GLU A 50 -6.50 6.82 6.84
CA GLU A 50 -7.11 7.74 5.89
C GLU A 50 -6.33 7.78 4.56
N GLY A 51 -5.03 8.03 4.63
CA GLY A 51 -4.17 8.10 3.45
C GLY A 51 -4.20 6.81 2.64
N GLN A 52 -4.03 5.67 3.31
CA GLN A 52 -3.98 4.38 2.62
C GLN A 52 -5.32 3.94 2.03
N ARG A 53 -6.45 4.38 2.60
CA ARG A 53 -7.76 4.17 1.95
C ARG A 53 -7.87 4.99 0.67
N ALA A 54 -7.46 6.26 0.70
CA ALA A 54 -7.47 7.10 -0.49
C ALA A 54 -6.57 6.53 -1.60
N GLU A 55 -5.36 6.07 -1.25
CA GLU A 55 -4.43 5.43 -2.19
C GLU A 55 -5.02 4.12 -2.77
N ILE A 56 -5.69 3.29 -1.95
CA ILE A 56 -6.37 2.09 -2.44
C ILE A 56 -7.43 2.44 -3.50
N GLU A 57 -8.24 3.48 -3.26
CA GLU A 57 -9.27 3.89 -4.21
C GLU A 57 -8.67 4.44 -5.50
N GLN A 58 -7.58 5.21 -5.42
CA GLN A 58 -6.82 5.66 -6.60
C GLN A 58 -6.27 4.47 -7.39
N MET A 59 -5.66 3.48 -6.73
CA MET A 59 -5.12 2.30 -7.40
C MET A 59 -6.21 1.45 -8.05
N LYS A 60 -7.38 1.32 -7.42
CA LYS A 60 -8.54 0.63 -8.00
C LYS A 60 -9.06 1.37 -9.23
N ALA A 61 -9.15 2.70 -9.19
CA ALA A 61 -9.55 3.51 -10.33
C ALA A 61 -8.61 3.30 -11.52
N LEU A 62 -7.28 3.41 -11.29
CA LEU A 62 -6.26 3.17 -12.31
C LEU A 62 -6.30 1.73 -12.89
N LEU A 63 -6.70 0.73 -12.09
CA LEU A 63 -6.88 -0.64 -12.57
C LEU A 63 -8.15 -0.83 -13.40
N ALA A 64 -9.17 0.00 -13.19
CA ALA A 64 -10.45 -0.05 -13.89
C ALA A 64 -10.42 0.70 -15.23
N GLU A 65 -9.47 1.62 -15.42
CA GLU A 65 -9.27 2.32 -16.69
C GLU A 65 -8.92 1.31 -17.82
N PRO A 66 -9.73 1.24 -18.89
CA PRO A 66 -9.38 0.51 -20.09
C PRO A 66 -8.23 1.24 -20.78
N ARG A 67 -7.21 0.49 -21.19
CA ARG A 67 -6.01 1.03 -21.84
C ARG A 67 -6.30 1.50 -23.27
#